data_AF-A0A1C5II16-F1
#
_entry.id   AF-A0A1C5II16-F1
#
_cell.length_a   1.000
_cell.length_b   1.000
_cell.length_c   1.000
_cell.angle_alpha   90.00
_cell.angle_beta   90.00
_cell.angle_gamma   90.00
#
_symmetry.space_group_name_H-M   'P 1'
#
loop_
_entity.id
_entity.type
_entity.pdbx_description
1 polymer ?
#
loop_
_entity_poly.entity_id
_entity_poly.type
_entity_poly.pdbx_seq_one_letter_code
_entity_poly.pdbx_strand_id
1 'polypeptide(L)'
;MTVTLNHTLVPAVDHSAAAEFFAHVMGLPLLPPAGRHGHFRPVRVNDQLTLDFVAVPEPPGVHLAFDVDPDTFDAILRRLRAAGVPFGNAPTSPDNGRTDHPLCARGLFFADADHNLYEVMSRPGTPDGRAENPLSPPAGGA
;
A
#
# COMPACT_ATOMS: atom_id res chain seq x y z
N MET A 1 -26.29 -5.63 -1.17
CA MET A 1 -25.80 -4.33 -1.65
C MET A 1 -24.29 -4.37 -1.64
N THR A 2 -23.63 -3.94 -2.72
CA THR A 2 -22.16 -3.93 -2.80
C THR A 2 -21.68 -2.51 -2.55
N VAL A 3 -20.85 -2.30 -1.52
CA VAL A 3 -20.20 -1.03 -1.20
C VAL A 3 -18.71 -1.19 -1.48
N THR A 4 -18.11 -0.26 -2.20
CA THR A 4 -16.69 -0.31 -2.60
C THR A 4 -15.99 1.00 -2.23
N LEU A 5 -14.73 0.91 -1.79
CA LEU A 5 -13.89 2.10 -1.63
C LEU A 5 -13.36 2.51 -2.99
N ASN A 6 -13.77 3.69 -3.47
CA ASN A 6 -13.38 4.17 -4.79
C ASN A 6 -12.05 4.94 -4.78
N HIS A 7 -11.87 5.81 -3.79
CA HIS A 7 -10.63 6.54 -3.60
C HIS A 7 -10.45 6.91 -2.12
N THR A 8 -9.22 7.22 -1.73
CA THR A 8 -8.90 7.84 -0.45
C THR A 8 -7.73 8.81 -0.61
N LEU A 9 -7.67 9.81 0.26
CA LEU A 9 -6.56 10.75 0.31
C LEU A 9 -5.36 10.15 1.04
N VAL A 10 -4.16 10.44 0.54
CA VAL A 10 -2.88 10.17 1.23
C VAL A 10 -2.18 11.51 1.47
N PRO A 11 -2.03 11.94 2.73
CA PRO A 11 -1.43 13.23 3.03
C PRO A 11 0.10 13.17 2.89
N ALA A 12 0.69 14.20 2.29
CA ALA A 12 2.13 14.31 2.10
C ALA A 12 2.54 15.79 2.05
N VAL A 13 3.75 16.16 2.46
CA VAL A 13 4.24 17.54 2.29
C VAL A 13 4.46 17.85 0.81
N ASP A 14 5.11 16.93 0.09
CA ASP A 14 5.21 16.93 -1.37
C ASP A 14 4.42 15.74 -1.93
N HIS A 15 3.16 15.99 -2.29
CA HIS A 15 2.27 14.96 -2.81
C HIS A 15 2.70 14.39 -4.16
N SER A 16 3.52 15.11 -4.93
CA SER A 16 4.07 14.58 -6.18
C SER A 16 5.20 13.59 -5.89
N ALA A 17 6.15 13.95 -5.03
CA ALA A 17 7.23 13.07 -4.63
C ALA A 17 6.72 11.80 -3.94
N ALA A 18 5.75 11.93 -3.02
CA ALA A 18 5.15 10.79 -2.33
C ALA A 18 4.40 9.84 -3.30
N ALA A 19 3.62 10.40 -4.24
CA ALA A 19 2.93 9.61 -5.25
C ALA A 19 3.90 8.88 -6.20
N GLU A 20 4.96 9.55 -6.65
CA GLU A 20 5.99 8.96 -7.50
C GLU A 20 6.73 7.84 -6.78
N PHE A 21 7.09 8.04 -5.51
CA PHE A 21 7.71 7.04 -4.66
C PHE A 21 6.81 5.80 -4.51
N PHE A 22 5.56 5.98 -4.10
CA PHE A 22 4.63 4.88 -3.89
C PHE A 22 4.35 4.13 -5.20
N ALA A 23 4.09 4.84 -6.30
CA ALA A 23 3.87 4.24 -7.61
C ALA A 23 5.10 3.44 -8.07
N HIS A 24 6.31 3.95 -7.87
CA HIS A 24 7.55 3.25 -8.20
C HIS A 24 7.70 1.96 -7.39
N VAL A 25 7.62 2.03 -6.06
CA VAL A 25 7.80 0.87 -5.16
C VAL A 25 6.76 -0.21 -5.45
N MET A 26 5.50 0.19 -5.58
CA MET A 26 4.38 -0.72 -5.83
C MET A 26 4.30 -1.22 -7.27
N GLY A 27 5.00 -0.58 -8.21
CA GLY A 27 4.94 -0.91 -9.64
C GLY A 27 3.59 -0.53 -10.28
N LEU A 28 2.99 0.58 -9.83
CA LEU A 28 1.65 1.01 -10.21
C LEU A 28 1.67 2.20 -11.20
N PRO A 29 0.58 2.41 -11.95
CA PRO A 29 0.45 3.58 -12.82
C PRO A 29 0.22 4.85 -11.99
N LEU A 30 1.12 5.82 -12.15
CA LEU A 30 0.89 7.21 -11.76
C LEU A 30 0.02 7.89 -12.82
N LEU A 31 -1.11 8.46 -12.41
CA LEU A 31 -2.05 9.13 -13.30
C LEU A 31 -1.68 10.62 -13.48
N PRO A 32 -2.20 11.29 -14.51
CA PRO A 32 -2.10 12.74 -14.62
C PRO A 32 -2.63 13.46 -13.37
N PRO A 33 -2.07 14.63 -13.00
CA PRO A 33 -2.60 15.43 -11.91
C PRO A 33 -4.10 15.67 -12.04
N ALA A 34 -4.82 15.60 -10.91
CA ALA A 34 -6.27 15.74 -10.87
C ALA A 34 -6.71 16.85 -9.90
N GLY A 35 -8.00 17.22 -9.99
CA GLY A 35 -8.56 18.34 -9.24
C GLY A 35 -8.20 19.71 -9.83
N ARG A 36 -8.77 20.77 -9.26
CA ARG A 36 -8.44 22.15 -9.65
C ARG A 36 -6.93 22.34 -9.47
N HIS A 37 -6.23 22.94 -10.43
CA HIS A 37 -4.79 23.24 -10.32
C HIS A 37 -3.86 22.05 -9.98
N GLY A 38 -4.29 20.79 -10.15
CA GLY A 38 -3.45 19.63 -9.83
C GLY A 38 -3.26 19.37 -8.33
N HIS A 39 -4.25 19.71 -7.50
CA HIS A 39 -4.23 19.46 -6.05
C HIS A 39 -4.03 17.99 -5.67
N PHE A 40 -4.32 17.05 -6.58
CA PHE A 40 -4.14 15.62 -6.35
C PHE A 40 -3.11 15.03 -7.31
N ARG A 41 -2.33 14.07 -6.81
CA ARG A 41 -1.47 13.17 -7.60
C ARG A 41 -1.97 11.72 -7.44
N PRO A 42 -2.82 11.26 -8.36
CA PRO A 42 -3.47 9.96 -8.21
C PRO A 42 -2.57 8.79 -8.60
N VAL A 43 -2.55 7.73 -7.78
CA VAL A 43 -1.95 6.43 -8.12
C VAL A 43 -3.04 5.37 -8.19
N ARG A 44 -3.11 4.68 -9.31
CA ARG A 44 -4.12 3.65 -9.58
C ARG A 44 -3.69 2.32 -8.92
N VAL A 45 -4.44 1.84 -7.92
CA VAL A 45 -4.07 0.61 -7.18
C VAL A 45 -4.60 -0.65 -7.87
N ASN A 46 -5.87 -0.63 -8.26
CA ASN A 46 -6.54 -1.73 -8.95
C ASN A 46 -7.69 -1.16 -9.79
N ASP A 47 -8.61 -1.98 -10.30
CA ASP A 47 -9.72 -1.55 -11.17
C ASP A 47 -10.75 -0.60 -10.52
N GLN A 48 -10.76 -0.45 -9.20
CA GLN A 48 -11.76 0.38 -8.51
C GLN A 48 -11.15 1.42 -7.57
N LEU A 49 -9.94 1.19 -7.07
CA LEU A 49 -9.28 2.03 -6.07
C LEU A 49 -8.18 2.92 -6.67
N THR A 50 -8.22 4.19 -6.28
CA THR A 50 -7.15 5.16 -6.52
C THR A 50 -6.72 5.78 -5.19
N LEU A 51 -5.42 5.99 -4.99
CA LEU A 51 -4.89 6.79 -3.89
C LEU A 51 -4.59 8.19 -4.42
N ASP A 52 -5.26 9.18 -3.86
CA ASP A 52 -5.10 10.58 -4.25
C ASP A 52 -4.15 11.25 -3.26
N PHE A 53 -2.88 11.36 -3.62
CA PHE A 53 -1.91 12.06 -2.80
C PHE A 53 -2.21 13.56 -2.80
N VAL A 54 -2.19 14.18 -1.62
CA VAL A 54 -2.58 15.58 -1.41
C VAL A 54 -1.59 16.30 -0.49
N ALA A 55 -1.27 17.54 -0.84
CA ALA A 55 -0.33 18.37 -0.08
C ALA A 55 -0.93 18.77 1.28
N VAL A 56 -0.25 18.42 2.37
CA VAL A 56 -0.59 18.75 3.76
C VAL A 56 0.69 19.17 4.49
N PRO A 57 0.73 20.34 5.18
CA PRO A 57 1.97 20.82 5.82
C PRO A 57 2.53 19.93 6.93
N GLU A 58 1.65 19.33 7.73
CA GLU A 58 2.00 18.44 8.85
C GLU A 58 1.16 17.16 8.73
N PRO A 59 1.53 16.23 7.83
CA PRO A 59 0.74 15.03 7.61
C PRO A 59 0.85 14.12 8.85
N PRO A 60 -0.27 13.63 9.41
CA PRO A 60 -0.23 12.70 10.54
C PRO A 60 0.26 11.29 10.15
N GLY A 61 0.50 11.02 8.86
CA GLY A 61 0.69 9.70 8.30
C GLY A 61 -0.61 8.89 8.24
N VAL A 62 -0.69 7.95 7.32
CA VAL A 62 -1.75 6.92 7.27
C VAL A 62 -1.15 5.53 7.25
N HIS A 63 -1.96 4.53 7.60
CA HIS A 63 -1.63 3.12 7.42
C HIS A 63 -2.50 2.51 6.32
N LEU A 64 -1.88 2.00 5.25
CA LEU A 64 -2.59 1.32 4.16
C LEU A 64 -1.97 -0.05 3.90
N ALA A 65 -2.78 -1.10 4.04
CA ALA A 65 -2.38 -2.48 3.83
C ALA A 65 -2.95 -3.04 2.53
N PHE A 66 -2.12 -3.76 1.77
CA PHE A 66 -2.45 -4.33 0.47
C PHE A 66 -2.18 -5.82 0.45
N ASP A 67 -3.20 -6.60 0.08
CA ASP A 67 -3.01 -7.99 -0.30
C ASP A 67 -2.52 -8.07 -1.76
N VAL A 68 -1.49 -8.87 -1.98
CA VAL A 68 -0.88 -9.12 -3.30
C VAL A 68 -0.61 -10.60 -3.50
N ASP A 69 -0.45 -11.01 -4.76
CA ASP A 69 0.07 -12.34 -5.09
C ASP A 69 1.59 -12.44 -4.80
N PRO A 70 2.15 -13.66 -4.73
CA PRO A 70 3.57 -13.86 -4.42
C PRO A 70 4.56 -13.20 -5.39
N ASP A 71 4.25 -13.16 -6.69
CA ASP A 71 5.14 -12.59 -7.71
C ASP A 71 5.18 -11.07 -7.58
N THR A 72 4.02 -10.46 -7.34
CA THR A 72 3.91 -9.02 -7.04
C THR A 72 4.66 -8.66 -5.76
N PHE A 73 4.56 -9.48 -4.70
CA PHE A 73 5.33 -9.29 -3.47
C PHE A 73 6.84 -9.28 -3.73
N ASP A 74 7.34 -10.26 -4.48
CA ASP A 74 8.76 -10.36 -4.82
C ASP A 74 9.24 -9.17 -5.67
N ALA A 75 8.39 -8.68 -6.59
CA ALA A 75 8.68 -7.49 -7.37
C ALA A 75 8.79 -6.23 -6.50
N ILE A 76 7.87 -6.04 -5.55
CA ILE A 76 7.89 -4.90 -4.59
C ILE A 76 9.15 -4.98 -3.73
N LEU A 77 9.44 -6.13 -3.12
CA LEU A 77 10.63 -6.34 -2.30
C LEU A 77 11.93 -6.05 -3.06
N ARG A 78 11.99 -6.44 -4.34
CA ARG A 78 13.14 -6.13 -5.20
C ARG A 78 13.30 -4.64 -5.45
N ARG A 79 12.21 -3.89 -5.68
CA ARG A 79 12.26 -2.42 -5.87
C ARG A 79 12.67 -1.70 -4.60
N LEU A 80 12.15 -2.11 -3.44
CA LEU A 80 12.58 -1.59 -2.13
C LEU A 80 14.10 -1.74 -1.95
N ARG A 81 14.63 -2.96 -2.18
CA ARG A 81 16.07 -3.23 -2.09
C ARG A 81 16.89 -2.40 -3.09
N ALA A 82 16.43 -2.29 -4.34
CA ALA A 82 17.14 -1.54 -5.38
C ALA A 82 17.17 -0.03 -5.11
N ALA A 83 16.11 0.52 -4.53
CA ALA A 83 16.00 1.93 -4.15
C ALA A 83 16.63 2.25 -2.78
N GLY A 84 17.10 1.23 -2.05
CA GLY A 84 17.66 1.41 -0.69
C GLY A 84 16.62 1.82 0.34
N VAL A 85 15.34 1.51 0.10
CA VAL A 85 14.23 1.84 1.00
C VAL A 85 14.20 0.83 2.15
N PRO A 86 14.28 1.26 3.42
CA PRO A 86 14.11 0.38 4.55
C PRO A 86 12.74 -0.28 4.54
N PHE A 87 12.71 -1.57 4.89
CA PHE A 87 11.49 -2.33 5.08
C PHE A 87 11.65 -3.25 6.28
N GLY A 88 10.55 -3.73 6.85
CA GLY A 88 10.57 -4.63 7.99
C GLY A 88 9.24 -5.34 8.18
N ASN A 89 9.09 -6.09 9.27
CA ASN A 89 7.90 -6.90 9.51
C ASN A 89 6.99 -6.42 10.65
N ALA A 90 7.24 -5.24 11.21
CA ALA A 90 6.43 -4.67 12.26
C ALA A 90 6.15 -3.19 11.98
N PRO A 91 4.96 -2.67 12.31
CA PRO A 91 4.61 -1.27 12.08
C PRO A 91 5.49 -0.32 12.90
N THR A 92 5.99 -0.77 14.06
CA THR A 92 6.89 -0.01 14.94
C THR A 92 8.38 -0.22 14.63
N SER A 93 8.71 -1.11 13.69
CA SER A 93 10.08 -1.34 13.20
C SER A 93 10.03 -1.72 11.72
N PRO A 94 9.65 -0.76 10.84
CA PRO A 94 9.50 -0.99 9.41
C PRO A 94 10.84 -0.99 8.66
N ASP A 95 11.96 -1.23 9.34
CA ASP A 95 13.33 -1.12 8.81
C ASP A 95 14.24 -2.31 9.19
N ASN A 96 13.70 -3.34 9.84
CA ASN A 96 14.47 -4.49 10.34
C ASN A 96 14.84 -5.55 9.28
N GLY A 97 14.47 -5.35 8.02
CA GLY A 97 14.80 -6.21 6.88
C GLY A 97 14.09 -7.57 6.86
N ARG A 98 13.17 -7.83 7.79
CA ARG A 98 12.42 -9.08 7.89
C ARG A 98 11.13 -9.04 7.07
N THR A 99 10.66 -10.22 6.67
CA THR A 99 9.41 -10.39 5.92
C THR A 99 8.49 -11.50 6.46
N ASP A 100 8.84 -12.12 7.59
CA ASP A 100 7.92 -13.01 8.31
C ASP A 100 6.87 -12.15 9.01
N HIS A 101 5.59 -12.44 8.81
CA HIS A 101 4.51 -11.50 9.13
C HIS A 101 3.44 -12.14 10.01
N PRO A 102 2.87 -11.43 11.01
CA PRO A 102 1.89 -12.01 11.93
C PRO A 102 0.57 -12.43 11.26
N LEU A 103 0.21 -11.82 10.12
CA LEU A 103 -1.07 -12.02 9.45
C LEU A 103 -0.99 -12.88 8.17
N CYS A 104 0.21 -13.25 7.72
CA CYS A 104 0.40 -13.98 6.47
C CYS A 104 1.79 -14.64 6.42
N ALA A 105 1.99 -15.58 5.48
CA ALA A 105 3.27 -16.27 5.34
C ALA A 105 4.43 -15.30 5.04
N ARG A 106 4.17 -14.26 4.24
CA ARG A 106 5.14 -13.22 3.89
C ARG A 106 4.46 -11.88 3.85
N GLY A 107 5.02 -10.92 4.58
CA GLY A 107 4.51 -9.55 4.62
C GLY A 107 5.60 -8.59 5.04
N LEU A 108 5.49 -7.33 4.63
CA LEU A 108 6.42 -6.28 5.01
C LEU A 108 5.72 -4.93 5.16
N PHE A 109 6.38 -4.05 5.89
CA PHE A 109 6.07 -2.64 6.02
C PHE A 109 7.20 -1.82 5.41
N PHE A 110 6.85 -0.68 4.82
CA PHE A 110 7.79 0.37 4.44
C PHE A 110 7.10 1.73 4.59
N ALA A 111 7.87 2.80 4.73
CA ALA A 111 7.34 4.15 4.86
C ALA A 111 7.89 5.10 3.79
N ASP A 112 7.11 6.11 3.43
CA ASP A 112 7.61 7.26 2.67
C ASP A 112 8.24 8.31 3.60
N ALA A 113 8.71 9.42 3.01
CA ALA A 113 9.32 10.52 3.74
C ALA A 113 8.34 11.27 4.67
N ASP A 114 7.03 11.11 4.45
CA ASP A 114 5.94 11.75 5.19
C ASP A 114 5.34 10.81 6.26
N HIS A 115 6.01 9.68 6.54
CA HIS A 115 5.61 8.68 7.51
C HIS A 115 4.29 7.96 7.19
N ASN A 116 3.80 8.00 5.95
CA ASN A 116 2.75 7.09 5.54
C ASN A 116 3.32 5.67 5.53
N LEU A 117 2.66 4.78 6.26
CA LEU A 117 3.06 3.41 6.46
C LEU A 117 2.28 2.51 5.51
N TYR A 118 2.99 1.78 4.67
CA TYR A 118 2.43 0.86 3.70
C TYR A 118 2.77 -0.57 4.10
N GLU A 119 1.76 -1.42 4.16
CA GLU A 119 1.89 -2.84 4.45
C GLU A 119 1.54 -3.65 3.20
N VAL A 120 2.38 -4.63 2.88
CA VAL A 120 2.16 -5.53 1.75
C VAL A 120 2.14 -6.95 2.28
N MET A 121 1.04 -7.65 2.05
CA MET A 121 0.82 -9.02 2.49
C MET A 121 0.70 -9.96 1.30
N SER A 122 1.56 -10.95 1.22
CA SER A 122 1.46 -12.03 0.24
C SER A 122 0.67 -13.18 0.83
N ARG A 123 -0.49 -13.47 0.24
CA ARG A 123 -1.31 -14.63 0.61
C ARG A 123 -1.43 -15.58 -0.59
N PRO A 124 -1.28 -16.91 -0.40
CA PRO A 124 -1.54 -17.87 -1.47
C PRO A 124 -3.01 -17.76 -1.89
N GLY A 125 -3.27 -17.48 -3.17
CA GLY A 125 -4.62 -17.18 -3.64
C GLY A 125 -5.51 -18.43 -3.81
N THR A 126 -6.81 -18.25 -3.57
CA THR A 126 -7.85 -18.89 -4.38
C THR A 126 -8.09 -18.08 -5.66
N PRO A 127 -8.63 -18.68 -6.74
CA PRO A 127 -8.60 -18.14 -8.10
C PRO A 127 -9.24 -16.76 -8.32
N ASP A 128 -10.06 -16.30 -7.37
CA ASP A 128 -10.81 -15.03 -7.47
C ASP A 128 -10.08 -13.83 -6.83
N GLY A 129 -8.81 -14.00 -6.43
CA GLY A 129 -7.96 -12.91 -5.94
C GLY A 129 -8.36 -12.30 -4.59
N ARG A 130 -9.40 -12.84 -3.94
CA ARG A 130 -9.77 -12.48 -2.57
C ARG A 130 -9.02 -13.40 -1.61
N ALA A 131 -7.95 -12.89 -1.04
CA ALA A 131 -7.39 -13.55 0.12
C ALA A 131 -8.39 -13.42 1.29
N GLU A 132 -8.66 -14.52 2.00
CA GLU A 132 -9.49 -14.44 3.20
C GLU A 132 -8.81 -13.50 4.20
N ASN A 133 -9.57 -12.54 4.72
CA ASN A 133 -9.09 -11.66 5.77
C ASN A 133 -9.04 -12.49 7.06
N PRO A 134 -7.87 -12.67 7.69
CA PRO A 134 -7.76 -13.45 8.93
C PRO A 134 -8.51 -12.83 10.11
N LEU A 135 -8.96 -11.57 10.00
CA LEU A 135 -9.85 -10.91 10.95
C LEU A 135 -11.34 -11.08 10.61
N SER A 136 -11.67 -11.73 9.49
CA SER A 136 -13.05 -12.12 9.22
C SER A 136 -13.50 -13.13 10.26
N PRO A 137 -14.71 -12.97 10.83
CA PRO A 137 -15.28 -14.02 11.66
C PRO A 137 -15.37 -15.32 10.86
N PRO A 138 -15.24 -16.50 11.50
CA PRO A 138 -15.41 -17.77 10.83
C PRO A 138 -16.76 -17.78 10.11
N ALA A 139 -16.78 -18.25 8.86
CA ALA A 139 -18.00 -18.37 8.09
C ALA A 139 -18.98 -19.32 8.82
N GLY A 140 -20.00 -18.73 9.47
CA GLY A 140 -21.23 -19.35 9.95
C GLY A 140 -21.13 -20.77 10.53
N GLY A 141 -20.97 -20.88 11.85
CA GLY A 141 -21.53 -22.01 12.59
C GLY A 141 -23.02 -21.75 12.81
N ALA A 142 -23.87 -22.63 12.27
CA ALA A 142 -25.30 -22.68 12.56
C ALA A 142 -25.58 -23.09 14.02
#